data_AF-A0A5N6J728-F1
#
_entry.id   AF-A0A5N6J728-F1
#
_cell.length_a   1.000
_cell.length_b   1.000
_cell.length_c   1.000
_cell.angle_alpha   90.00
_cell.angle_beta   90.00
_cell.angle_gamma   90.00
#
_symmetry.space_group_name_H-M   'P 1'
#
loop_
_entity.id
_entity.type
_entity.pdbx_description
1 polymer ?
#
loop_
_entity_poly.entity_id
_entity_poly.type
_entity_poly.pdbx_seq_one_letter_code
_entity_poly.pdbx_strand_id
1 'polypeptide(L)'
;MAEPKPNSQQRKPLFKPTLIIHGGAGALKRSTLPPSLYNQYQTSLLTYLRSTHSLLKSGSTALDAAVHAVTLLEDDELFNCGRGSVFTTAGTIEMEASLMVTSLVSDDSSPDYPGSIKRGAGVMGLKNVRHPILAAKESLLRTGNGSQDGGSMHSQLVAPYVEEKAREWGLEFMDDEWFWTQRRWDEHLRGLQGEPEPVSFSQGTVGCVCLDMWGGVAVATSTGGLTNKWPGRIGDTPTLGGGFWAEEWEVQCDTVDDGEGADGGGLLDGMLGDCLSFFNSRGRSGDYVSLPMEVPLERGLKEKMVMCSSPENRVKRRAVAVSGTGNGDSFLRVAAARTACAMVRFSERTPTLADAVAAVAGPGGELQRSAGRRWGLTGEGGGGIIGIEAEVEVDEDTGVPVSGMELGRGKVVFDFNCGGMWRAWVEEDGDGNDMENVMVFREPY
;
A
#
# COMPACT_ATOMS: atom_id res chain seq x y z
N MET A 1 -19.12 -36.45 29.14
CA MET A 1 -18.13 -36.25 28.05
C MET A 1 -18.94 -35.76 26.86
N ALA A 2 -18.77 -34.49 26.48
CA ALA A 2 -19.42 -33.97 25.29
C ALA A 2 -18.65 -34.47 24.07
N GLU A 3 -19.36 -35.02 23.09
CA GLU A 3 -18.79 -35.44 21.81
C GLU A 3 -18.14 -34.25 21.09
N PRO A 4 -16.99 -34.44 20.42
CA PRO A 4 -16.39 -33.41 19.60
C PRO A 4 -17.31 -33.09 18.42
N LYS A 5 -17.69 -31.82 18.27
CA LYS A 5 -18.42 -31.35 17.07
C LYS A 5 -17.57 -31.64 15.82
N PRO A 6 -18.17 -32.13 14.73
CA PRO A 6 -17.44 -32.52 13.54
C PRO A 6 -16.95 -31.30 12.75
N ASN A 7 -15.68 -31.37 12.34
CA ASN A 7 -15.01 -30.67 11.23
C ASN A 7 -15.27 -29.16 11.06
N SER A 8 -14.28 -28.35 11.47
CA SER A 8 -13.93 -27.15 10.72
C SER A 8 -13.61 -27.59 9.29
N GLN A 9 -14.42 -27.22 8.31
CA GLN A 9 -14.02 -27.34 6.91
C GLN A 9 -12.72 -26.54 6.75
N GLN A 10 -11.59 -27.22 6.53
CA GLN A 10 -10.33 -26.56 6.19
C GLN A 10 -10.58 -25.69 4.96
N ARG A 11 -10.50 -24.36 5.12
CA ARG A 11 -10.56 -23.40 4.02
C ARG A 11 -9.53 -23.81 2.98
N LYS A 12 -9.99 -24.09 1.76
CA LYS A 12 -9.10 -24.43 0.65
C LYS A 12 -8.32 -23.18 0.21
N PRO A 13 -7.05 -23.32 -0.18
CA PRO A 13 -6.33 -22.24 -0.82
C PRO A 13 -7.04 -21.81 -2.10
N LEU A 14 -7.08 -20.51 -2.30
CA LEU A 14 -7.66 -19.85 -3.47
C LEU A 14 -6.59 -19.17 -4.31
N PHE A 15 -5.52 -18.70 -3.65
CA PHE A 15 -4.42 -18.00 -4.28
C PHE A 15 -3.08 -18.67 -3.99
N LYS A 16 -2.16 -18.54 -4.94
CA LYS A 16 -0.73 -18.61 -4.65
C LYS A 16 -0.33 -17.31 -3.94
N PRO A 17 0.29 -17.37 -2.74
CA PRO A 17 0.71 -16.17 -2.05
C PRO A 17 1.59 -15.27 -2.91
N THR A 18 1.37 -13.97 -2.83
CA THR A 18 2.12 -12.97 -3.60
C THR A 18 2.66 -11.89 -2.65
N LEU A 19 3.90 -11.47 -2.86
CA LEU A 19 4.63 -10.59 -1.95
C LEU A 19 5.56 -9.67 -2.73
N ILE A 20 5.55 -8.39 -2.37
CA ILE A 20 6.57 -7.40 -2.76
C ILE A 20 6.91 -6.50 -1.57
N ILE A 21 8.20 -6.21 -1.39
CA ILE A 21 8.74 -5.29 -0.39
C ILE A 21 9.55 -4.17 -1.06
N HIS A 22 9.60 -2.99 -0.43
CA HIS A 22 10.52 -1.92 -0.80
C HIS A 22 11.34 -1.41 0.38
N GLY A 23 12.59 -1.02 0.07
CA GLY A 23 13.55 -0.40 0.99
C GLY A 23 13.73 1.11 0.78
N GLY A 24 12.90 1.72 -0.05
CA GLY A 24 12.86 3.16 -0.30
C GLY A 24 13.32 3.58 -1.71
N ALA A 25 12.78 4.71 -2.19
CA ALA A 25 13.02 5.24 -3.54
C ALA A 25 13.58 6.67 -3.53
N GLY A 26 14.65 6.95 -4.28
CA GLY A 26 15.30 8.26 -4.30
C GLY A 26 16.21 8.57 -5.46
N ALA A 27 16.99 9.64 -5.31
CA ALA A 27 18.01 10.08 -6.26
C ALA A 27 19.29 9.22 -6.24
N LEU A 28 19.12 7.89 -6.12
CA LEU A 28 20.18 6.90 -6.17
C LEU A 28 20.88 6.94 -7.53
N LYS A 29 22.20 6.89 -7.54
CA LYS A 29 23.01 6.82 -8.76
C LYS A 29 23.92 5.61 -8.69
N ARG A 30 23.92 4.81 -9.76
CA ARG A 30 24.80 3.63 -9.89
C ARG A 30 26.28 3.99 -9.70
N SER A 31 26.69 5.15 -10.21
CA SER A 31 28.07 5.64 -10.11
C SER A 31 28.53 5.97 -8.68
N THR A 32 27.60 6.24 -7.76
CA THR A 32 27.92 6.62 -6.37
C THR A 32 27.57 5.53 -5.36
N LEU A 33 26.76 4.53 -5.73
CA LEU A 33 26.40 3.42 -4.85
C LEU A 33 27.52 2.36 -4.83
N PRO A 34 28.26 2.18 -3.72
CA PRO A 34 29.36 1.22 -3.66
C PRO A 34 28.86 -0.24 -3.78
N PRO A 35 29.59 -1.14 -4.45
CA PRO A 35 29.17 -2.54 -4.60
C PRO A 35 28.96 -3.27 -3.28
N SER A 36 29.78 -2.98 -2.27
CA SER A 36 29.63 -3.56 -0.93
C SER A 36 28.31 -3.17 -0.26
N LEU A 37 27.91 -1.90 -0.39
CA LEU A 37 26.67 -1.40 0.15
C LEU A 37 25.47 -1.93 -0.64
N TYR A 38 25.59 -1.97 -1.98
CA TYR A 38 24.58 -2.59 -2.83
C TYR A 38 24.31 -4.05 -2.41
N ASN A 39 25.36 -4.84 -2.18
CA ASN A 39 25.25 -6.23 -1.73
C ASN A 39 24.58 -6.34 -0.36
N GLN A 40 24.86 -5.43 0.58
CA GLN A 40 24.21 -5.43 1.90
C GLN A 40 22.70 -5.25 1.78
N TYR A 41 22.23 -4.23 1.06
CA TYR A 41 20.80 -4.01 0.81
C TYR A 41 20.17 -5.21 0.08
N GLN A 42 20.86 -5.77 -0.92
CA GLN A 42 20.38 -6.94 -1.64
C GLN A 42 20.21 -8.15 -0.72
N THR A 43 21.19 -8.42 0.14
CA THR A 43 21.14 -9.52 1.11
C THR A 43 20.02 -9.32 2.13
N SER A 44 19.87 -8.14 2.72
CA SER A 44 18.79 -7.85 3.67
C SER A 44 17.41 -8.05 3.02
N LEU A 45 17.16 -7.44 1.86
CA LEU A 45 15.87 -7.55 1.17
C LEU A 45 15.53 -8.99 0.79
N LEU A 46 16.48 -9.76 0.24
CA LEU A 46 16.26 -11.17 -0.07
C LEU A 46 15.98 -12.01 1.18
N THR A 47 16.67 -11.71 2.29
CA THR A 47 16.46 -12.40 3.57
C THR A 47 15.04 -12.17 4.10
N TYR A 48 14.56 -10.92 4.06
CA TYR A 48 13.22 -10.57 4.53
C TYR A 48 12.14 -11.10 3.60
N LEU A 49 12.36 -11.02 2.27
CA LEU A 49 11.48 -11.61 1.28
C LEU A 49 11.27 -13.10 1.53
N ARG A 50 12.36 -13.86 1.72
CA ARG A 50 12.32 -15.30 2.00
C ARG A 50 11.59 -15.63 3.30
N SER A 51 11.90 -14.90 4.37
CA SER A 51 11.27 -15.11 5.68
C SER A 51 9.76 -14.89 5.59
N THR A 52 9.33 -13.78 5.01
CA THR A 52 7.91 -13.43 4.84
C THR A 52 7.19 -14.38 3.88
N HIS A 53 7.84 -14.78 2.79
CA HIS A 53 7.25 -15.72 1.84
C HIS A 53 7.05 -17.10 2.46
N SER A 54 8.01 -17.57 3.27
CA SER A 54 7.87 -18.80 4.06
C SER A 54 6.70 -18.71 5.04
N LEU A 55 6.51 -17.55 5.68
CA LEU A 55 5.39 -17.31 6.59
C LEU A 55 4.04 -17.37 5.86
N LEU A 56 3.91 -16.72 4.70
CA LEU A 56 2.72 -16.81 3.85
C LEU A 56 2.42 -18.24 3.41
N LYS A 57 3.42 -18.99 2.96
CA LYS A 57 3.29 -20.40 2.55
C LYS A 57 2.87 -21.33 3.68
N SER A 58 3.16 -20.98 4.93
CA SER A 58 2.72 -21.74 6.10
C SER A 58 1.25 -21.50 6.46
N GLY A 59 0.55 -20.65 5.70
CA GLY A 59 -0.81 -20.24 6.01
C GLY A 59 -0.84 -19.18 7.09
N SER A 60 -0.08 -18.09 6.90
CA SER A 60 -0.22 -16.85 7.67
C SER A 60 -1.01 -15.81 6.88
N THR A 61 -1.68 -14.90 7.59
CA THR A 61 -2.51 -13.83 7.01
C THR A 61 -1.66 -12.81 6.26
N ALA A 62 -2.25 -12.14 5.26
CA ALA A 62 -1.56 -11.06 4.57
C ALA A 62 -1.14 -9.95 5.54
N LEU A 63 -1.98 -9.65 6.54
CA LEU A 63 -1.70 -8.69 7.61
C LEU A 63 -0.44 -9.08 8.40
N ASP A 64 -0.41 -10.31 8.91
CA ASP A 64 0.71 -10.80 9.72
C ASP A 64 2.01 -10.87 8.92
N ALA A 65 1.93 -11.31 7.66
CA ALA A 65 3.08 -11.35 6.77
C ALA A 65 3.60 -9.94 6.42
N ALA A 66 2.72 -8.99 6.12
CA ALA A 66 3.12 -7.62 5.81
C ALA A 66 3.77 -6.95 7.03
N VAL A 67 3.20 -7.14 8.22
CA VAL A 67 3.75 -6.66 9.49
C VAL A 67 5.11 -7.31 9.79
N HIS A 68 5.23 -8.62 9.62
CA HIS A 68 6.50 -9.35 9.81
C HIS A 68 7.62 -8.80 8.92
N ALA A 69 7.33 -8.57 7.64
CA ALA A 69 8.31 -7.98 6.72
C ALA A 69 8.79 -6.59 7.18
N VAL A 70 7.86 -5.74 7.62
CA VAL A 70 8.18 -4.38 8.06
C VAL A 70 8.90 -4.37 9.41
N THR A 71 8.57 -5.27 10.34
CA THR A 71 9.31 -5.45 11.61
C THR A 71 10.78 -5.82 11.35
N LEU A 72 11.04 -6.70 10.39
CA LEU A 72 12.42 -7.04 9.98
C LEU A 72 13.17 -5.84 9.39
N LEU A 73 12.48 -5.00 8.60
CA LEU A 73 13.03 -3.77 8.04
C LEU A 73 13.28 -2.69 9.12
N GLU A 74 12.41 -2.59 10.12
CA GLU A 74 12.54 -1.67 11.26
C GLU A 74 13.69 -2.04 12.20
N ASP A 75 14.14 -3.29 12.24
CA ASP A 75 15.30 -3.71 13.02
C ASP A 75 16.64 -3.50 12.28
N ASP A 76 16.62 -3.27 10.97
CA ASP A 76 17.81 -3.13 10.14
C ASP A 76 18.19 -1.66 9.91
N GLU A 77 19.33 -1.27 10.50
CA GLU A 77 19.91 0.07 10.43
C GLU A 77 20.22 0.59 9.03
N LEU A 78 20.18 -0.27 7.99
CA LEU A 78 20.29 0.14 6.60
C LEU A 78 19.09 0.99 6.17
N PHE A 79 17.89 0.71 6.66
CA PHE A 79 16.67 1.38 6.24
C PHE A 79 16.38 2.65 7.06
N ASN A 80 15.41 3.45 6.64
CA ASN A 80 14.99 4.66 7.38
C ASN A 80 13.62 4.42 8.01
N CYS A 81 13.60 3.54 9.01
CA CYS A 81 12.44 3.16 9.83
C CYS A 81 12.97 2.46 11.07
N GLY A 82 12.28 2.52 12.21
CA GLY A 82 12.78 1.88 13.44
C GLY A 82 14.24 2.25 13.72
N ARG A 83 15.08 1.25 13.92
CA ARG A 83 16.53 1.40 14.00
C ARG A 83 17.10 1.93 12.67
N GLY A 84 17.83 3.04 12.73
CA GLY A 84 18.30 3.72 11.51
C GLY A 84 17.33 4.77 10.97
N SER A 85 16.30 5.14 11.74
CA SER A 85 15.48 6.33 11.46
C SER A 85 16.33 7.60 11.42
N VAL A 86 15.93 8.52 10.55
CA VAL A 86 16.56 9.85 10.42
C VAL A 86 16.19 10.80 11.56
N PHE A 87 17.01 11.83 11.74
CA PHE A 87 16.85 12.83 12.80
C PHE A 87 16.03 14.04 12.35
N THR A 88 15.29 14.63 13.28
CA THR A 88 14.68 15.96 13.13
C THR A 88 15.74 17.06 13.22
N THR A 89 15.36 18.31 12.95
CA THR A 89 16.24 19.48 13.20
C THR A 89 16.63 19.65 14.66
N ALA A 90 15.90 19.04 15.59
CA ALA A 90 16.20 19.06 17.02
C ALA A 90 17.12 17.91 17.46
N GLY A 91 17.60 17.07 16.53
CA GLY A 91 18.42 15.90 16.85
C GLY A 91 17.64 14.78 17.53
N THR A 92 16.30 14.79 17.45
CA THR A 92 15.43 13.72 17.96
C THR A 92 14.99 12.78 16.84
N ILE A 93 14.48 11.60 17.18
CA ILE A 93 13.90 10.64 16.24
C ILE A 93 12.37 10.64 16.42
N GLU A 94 11.64 10.66 15.31
CA GLU A 94 10.17 10.64 15.29
C GLU A 94 9.70 9.75 14.15
N MET A 95 9.00 8.67 14.47
CA MET A 95 8.64 7.62 13.51
C MET A 95 7.16 7.61 13.20
N GLU A 96 6.83 7.08 12.03
CA GLU A 96 5.48 6.96 11.51
C GLU A 96 5.31 5.58 10.87
N ALA A 97 4.14 4.96 11.07
CA ALA A 97 3.81 3.70 10.40
C ALA A 97 2.32 3.61 10.10
N SER A 98 1.99 2.75 9.15
CA SER A 98 0.61 2.50 8.74
C SER A 98 0.41 1.12 8.17
N LEU A 99 -0.86 0.74 8.13
CA LEU A 99 -1.30 -0.45 7.43
C LEU A 99 -2.75 -0.32 6.97
N MET A 100 -3.09 -1.07 5.93
CA MET A 100 -4.46 -1.22 5.46
C MET A 100 -4.68 -2.67 5.02
N VAL A 101 -5.87 -3.18 5.31
CA VAL A 101 -6.27 -4.55 4.98
C VAL A 101 -7.58 -4.52 4.20
N THR A 102 -7.75 -5.51 3.33
CA THR A 102 -8.98 -5.83 2.61
C THR A 102 -8.98 -7.31 2.24
N SER A 103 -10.09 -7.83 1.71
CA SER A 103 -10.19 -9.21 1.24
C SER A 103 -11.00 -9.29 -0.04
N LEU A 104 -10.54 -10.13 -0.97
CA LEU A 104 -11.29 -10.52 -2.17
C LEU A 104 -12.49 -11.42 -1.84
N VAL A 105 -12.44 -12.10 -0.69
CA VAL A 105 -13.46 -13.03 -0.23
C VAL A 105 -14.03 -12.54 1.09
N SER A 106 -15.32 -12.19 1.07
CA SER A 106 -16.09 -11.90 2.28
C SER A 106 -16.43 -13.23 2.93
N ASP A 107 -16.07 -13.40 4.19
CA ASP A 107 -16.52 -14.56 4.97
C ASP A 107 -17.50 -14.11 6.03
N ASP A 108 -18.78 -14.18 5.68
CA ASP A 108 -19.89 -13.86 6.57
C ASP A 108 -19.97 -14.82 7.76
N SER A 109 -19.25 -15.95 7.73
CA SER A 109 -19.19 -16.91 8.83
C SER A 109 -18.15 -16.55 9.90
N SER A 110 -17.27 -15.58 9.64
CA SER A 110 -16.28 -15.09 10.62
C SER A 110 -16.10 -13.56 10.53
N PRO A 111 -17.08 -12.78 11.02
CA PRO A 111 -16.97 -11.31 11.11
C PRO A 111 -15.80 -10.84 11.98
N ASP A 112 -15.19 -11.73 12.76
CA ASP A 112 -14.06 -11.46 13.65
C ASP A 112 -12.68 -11.76 13.02
N TYR A 113 -12.60 -12.20 11.75
CA TYR A 113 -11.30 -12.44 11.11
C TYR A 113 -10.60 -11.10 10.77
N PRO A 114 -9.44 -10.78 11.36
CA PRO A 114 -8.76 -9.54 11.05
C PRO A 114 -8.29 -9.51 9.60
N GLY A 115 -8.80 -8.56 8.81
CA GLY A 115 -8.51 -8.44 7.38
C GLY A 115 -9.65 -8.80 6.44
N SER A 116 -10.77 -9.35 6.93
CA SER A 116 -11.98 -9.56 6.12
C SER A 116 -12.75 -8.26 5.85
N ILE A 117 -12.56 -7.24 6.69
CA ILE A 117 -13.20 -5.93 6.58
C ILE A 117 -12.15 -4.90 6.18
N LYS A 118 -12.44 -4.12 5.14
CA LYS A 118 -11.62 -2.98 4.72
C LYS A 118 -11.38 -2.02 5.88
N ARG A 119 -10.13 -1.96 6.37
CA ARG A 119 -9.73 -1.10 7.49
C ARG A 119 -8.30 -0.63 7.31
N GLY A 120 -8.01 0.56 7.82
CA GLY A 120 -6.65 1.10 7.85
C GLY A 120 -6.38 1.87 9.13
N ALA A 121 -5.12 1.84 9.55
CA ALA A 121 -4.62 2.52 10.74
C ALA A 121 -3.27 3.17 10.42
N GLY A 122 -3.06 4.38 10.95
CA GLY A 122 -1.81 5.11 10.91
C GLY A 122 -1.44 5.62 12.30
N VAL A 123 -0.16 5.51 12.64
CA VAL A 123 0.41 6.01 13.90
C VAL A 123 1.57 6.96 13.57
N MET A 124 1.63 8.08 14.27
CA MET A 124 2.51 9.18 13.88
C MET A 124 3.16 9.89 15.07
N GLY A 125 4.39 10.37 14.85
CA GLY A 125 5.18 11.06 15.87
C GLY A 125 5.74 10.15 16.96
N LEU A 126 5.77 8.82 16.72
CA LEU A 126 6.19 7.83 17.70
C LEU A 126 7.67 8.02 18.09
N LYS A 127 7.92 7.93 19.38
CA LYS A 127 9.24 7.86 20.01
C LYS A 127 9.33 6.58 20.83
N ASN A 128 10.51 6.00 20.84
CA ASN A 128 10.89 4.86 21.68
C ASN A 128 10.10 3.55 21.48
N VAL A 129 9.03 3.49 20.68
CA VAL A 129 8.39 2.21 20.27
C VAL A 129 9.33 1.50 19.31
N ARG A 130 9.84 0.30 19.66
CA ARG A 130 10.82 -0.43 18.82
C ARG A 130 10.31 -0.64 17.40
N HIS A 131 9.05 -1.07 17.31
CA HIS A 131 8.37 -1.39 16.05
C HIS A 131 7.11 -0.54 15.86
N PRO A 132 7.21 0.65 15.25
CA PRO A 132 6.06 1.47 14.88
C PRO A 132 4.95 0.69 14.15
N ILE A 133 5.28 -0.27 13.29
CA ILE A 133 4.27 -1.07 12.58
C ILE A 133 3.42 -1.95 13.52
N LEU A 134 3.96 -2.42 14.63
CA LEU A 134 3.20 -3.16 15.63
C LEU A 134 2.20 -2.26 16.36
N ALA A 135 2.56 -1.00 16.62
CA ALA A 135 1.62 -0.03 17.17
C ALA A 135 0.48 0.28 16.19
N ALA A 136 0.77 0.36 14.89
CA ALA A 136 -0.26 0.46 13.86
C ALA A 136 -1.16 -0.79 13.82
N LYS A 137 -0.57 -2.00 13.95
CA LYS A 137 -1.31 -3.28 13.98
C LYS A 137 -2.26 -3.33 15.17
N GLU A 138 -1.80 -3.04 16.37
CA GLU A 138 -2.66 -3.03 17.55
C GLU A 138 -3.77 -1.98 17.43
N SER A 139 -3.47 -0.80 16.86
CA SER A 139 -4.48 0.24 16.60
C SER A 139 -5.56 -0.21 15.61
N LEU A 140 -5.21 -1.02 14.61
CA LEU A 140 -6.16 -1.61 13.66
C LEU A 140 -7.04 -2.68 14.32
N LEU A 141 -6.43 -3.56 15.13
CA LEU A 141 -7.08 -4.76 15.67
C LEU A 141 -8.00 -4.44 16.85
N ARG A 142 -7.66 -3.45 17.66
CA ARG A 142 -8.39 -3.15 18.90
C ARG A 142 -9.58 -2.23 18.63
N THR A 143 -10.69 -2.85 18.23
CA THR A 143 -11.89 -2.15 17.75
C THR A 143 -13.05 -2.09 18.77
N GLY A 144 -12.76 -2.24 20.06
CA GLY A 144 -13.68 -1.91 21.16
C GLY A 144 -14.91 -2.82 21.33
N ASN A 145 -15.05 -3.88 20.53
CA ASN A 145 -16.09 -4.88 20.71
C ASN A 145 -15.63 -5.93 21.74
N GLY A 146 -15.92 -5.67 23.02
CA GLY A 146 -15.77 -6.63 24.11
C GLY A 146 -14.57 -6.40 25.04
N SER A 147 -13.60 -5.59 24.63
CA SER A 147 -12.55 -5.07 25.51
C SER A 147 -13.00 -3.73 26.11
N GLN A 148 -12.91 -3.58 27.44
CA GLN A 148 -13.13 -2.31 28.14
C GLN A 148 -12.06 -1.24 27.81
N ASP A 149 -11.25 -1.44 26.77
CA ASP A 149 -10.08 -0.64 26.44
C ASP A 149 -10.38 0.62 25.60
N GLY A 150 -11.65 0.84 25.24
CA GLY A 150 -12.07 2.05 24.54
C GLY A 150 -11.59 2.12 23.09
N GLY A 151 -11.34 0.96 22.45
CA GLY A 151 -10.97 0.87 21.04
C GLY A 151 -12.04 1.43 20.11
N SER A 152 -12.03 2.73 19.87
CA SER A 152 -12.81 3.30 18.78
C SER A 152 -12.10 3.00 17.46
N MET A 153 -12.89 2.89 16.39
CA MET A 153 -12.46 2.80 14.99
C MET A 153 -11.57 3.99 14.58
N HIS A 154 -10.37 4.09 15.15
CA HIS A 154 -9.46 5.20 14.98
C HIS A 154 -8.49 4.87 13.86
N SER A 155 -8.71 5.48 12.69
CA SER A 155 -7.81 5.30 11.56
C SER A 155 -6.47 5.99 11.73
N GLN A 156 -6.36 6.97 12.61
CA GLN A 156 -5.13 7.74 12.78
C GLN A 156 -4.95 8.18 14.23
N LEU A 157 -3.80 7.85 14.82
CA LEU A 157 -3.43 8.23 16.19
C LEU A 157 -2.04 8.89 16.21
N VAL A 158 -1.86 9.82 17.13
CA VAL A 158 -0.62 10.60 17.26
C VAL A 158 -0.04 10.47 18.66
N ALA A 159 1.30 10.52 18.75
CA ALA A 159 2.01 10.59 20.02
C ALA A 159 1.66 11.88 20.81
N PRO A 160 1.75 11.86 22.16
CA PRO A 160 2.19 10.73 22.98
C PRO A 160 1.09 9.70 23.27
N TYR A 161 -0.17 9.97 22.93
CA TYR A 161 -1.29 9.12 23.37
C TYR A 161 -1.19 7.68 22.86
N VAL A 162 -0.84 7.48 21.58
CA VAL A 162 -0.65 6.14 21.04
C VAL A 162 0.55 5.42 21.65
N GLU A 163 1.54 6.14 22.18
CA GLU A 163 2.66 5.52 22.90
C GLU A 163 2.23 5.04 24.29
N GLU A 164 1.37 5.80 24.98
CA GLU A 164 0.73 5.34 26.23
C GLU A 164 -0.05 4.05 25.97
N LYS A 165 -0.83 4.01 24.87
CA LYS A 165 -1.52 2.79 24.43
C LYS A 165 -0.58 1.66 24.06
N ALA A 166 0.49 1.92 23.32
CA ALA A 166 1.50 0.92 23.01
C ALA A 166 2.10 0.28 24.28
N ARG A 167 2.32 1.07 25.35
CA ARG A 167 2.75 0.54 26.66
C ARG A 167 1.67 -0.33 27.30
N GLU A 168 0.41 0.12 27.30
CA GLU A 168 -0.72 -0.66 27.82
C GLU A 168 -0.92 -1.98 27.05
N TRP A 169 -0.64 -1.98 25.74
CA TRP A 169 -0.71 -3.17 24.88
C TRP A 169 0.52 -4.08 25.00
N GLY A 170 1.52 -3.70 25.79
CA GLY A 170 2.71 -4.50 26.04
C GLY A 170 3.72 -4.50 24.88
N LEU A 171 3.71 -3.47 24.03
CA LEU A 171 4.72 -3.32 22.99
C LEU A 171 6.07 -2.93 23.60
N GLU A 172 7.15 -3.37 22.95
CA GLU A 172 8.51 -3.11 23.40
C GLU A 172 8.92 -1.66 23.13
N PHE A 173 9.55 -1.06 24.14
CA PHE A 173 10.16 0.26 24.05
C PHE A 173 11.68 0.15 24.19
N MET A 174 12.40 0.92 23.39
CA MET A 174 13.86 1.01 23.41
C MET A 174 14.30 2.45 23.68
N ASP A 175 15.49 2.61 24.26
CA ASP A 175 16.12 3.92 24.45
C ASP A 175 16.54 4.53 23.10
N ASP A 176 16.75 5.84 23.06
CA ASP A 176 17.12 6.57 21.84
C ASP A 176 18.40 6.01 21.18
N GLU A 177 19.34 5.51 21.98
CA GLU A 177 20.60 4.89 21.52
C GLU A 177 20.38 3.65 20.64
N TRP A 178 19.27 2.94 20.82
CA TRP A 178 18.95 1.78 19.99
C TRP A 178 18.57 2.20 18.55
N PHE A 179 17.84 3.31 18.43
CA PHE A 179 17.43 3.84 17.12
C PHE A 179 18.56 4.60 16.42
N TRP A 180 19.46 5.19 17.22
CA TRP A 180 20.59 5.99 16.76
C TRP A 180 21.60 5.16 15.97
N THR A 181 22.11 5.73 14.88
CA THR A 181 23.22 5.15 14.12
C THR A 181 24.19 6.26 13.71
N GLN A 182 25.49 5.95 13.70
CA GLN A 182 26.51 6.92 13.30
C GLN A 182 26.24 7.46 11.89
N ARG A 183 25.85 6.58 10.96
CA ARG A 183 25.55 6.95 9.58
C ARG A 183 24.46 8.03 9.48
N ARG A 184 23.32 7.83 10.16
CA ARG A 184 22.20 8.79 10.14
C ARG A 184 22.53 10.07 10.89
N TRP A 185 23.36 9.99 11.93
CA TRP A 185 23.84 11.16 12.65
C TRP A 185 24.76 12.02 11.77
N ASP A 186 25.65 11.39 11.01
CA ASP A 186 26.51 12.12 10.08
C ASP A 186 25.69 12.76 8.94
N GLU A 187 24.65 12.07 8.43
CA GLU A 187 23.67 12.63 7.48
C GLU A 187 22.95 13.86 8.05
N HIS A 188 22.54 13.80 9.33
CA HIS A 188 21.92 14.91 10.05
C HIS A 188 22.84 16.15 10.10
N LEU A 189 24.08 15.96 10.55
CA LEU A 189 25.06 17.02 10.71
C LEU A 189 25.44 17.68 9.36
N ARG A 190 25.64 16.88 8.31
CA ARG A 190 25.88 17.40 6.95
C ARG A 190 24.68 18.19 6.43
N GLY A 191 23.48 17.65 6.61
CA GLY A 191 22.25 18.31 6.18
C GLY A 191 22.03 19.66 6.87
N LEU A 192 22.40 19.81 8.14
CA LEU A 192 22.33 21.10 8.85
C LEU A 192 23.33 22.14 8.32
N GLN A 193 24.44 21.67 7.76
CA GLN A 193 25.49 22.51 7.15
C GLN A 193 25.20 22.81 5.67
N GLY A 194 24.19 22.18 5.07
CA GLY A 194 23.86 22.30 3.65
C GLY A 194 24.85 21.59 2.73
N GLU A 195 25.59 20.61 3.26
CA GLU A 195 26.57 19.83 2.49
C GLU A 195 25.89 18.74 1.64
N PRO A 196 26.42 18.44 0.44
CA PRO A 196 25.86 17.38 -0.39
C PRO A 196 26.18 16.00 0.18
N GLU A 197 25.21 15.08 0.10
CA GLU A 197 25.41 13.69 0.49
C GLU A 197 26.28 12.94 -0.53
N PRO A 198 27.31 12.18 -0.08
CA PRO A 198 28.16 11.40 -0.98
C PRO A 198 27.39 10.28 -1.69
N VAL A 199 26.39 9.72 -1.01
CA VAL A 199 25.39 8.82 -1.60
C VAL A 199 24.02 9.38 -1.24
N SER A 200 23.28 9.84 -2.26
CA SER A 200 21.93 10.33 -2.05
C SER A 200 20.98 9.15 -1.79
N PHE A 201 20.83 8.80 -0.52
CA PHE A 201 19.71 8.01 -0.06
C PHE A 201 18.48 8.91 0.05
N SER A 202 17.34 8.41 -0.39
CA SER A 202 16.09 9.14 -0.28
C SER A 202 15.59 9.24 1.16
N GLN A 203 14.53 10.03 1.31
CA GLN A 203 13.48 9.96 2.33
C GLN A 203 12.90 8.52 2.50
N GLY A 204 13.76 7.55 2.82
CA GLY A 204 13.55 6.14 2.54
C GLY A 204 12.54 5.46 3.44
N THR A 205 11.26 5.64 3.15
CA THR A 205 10.17 4.82 3.69
C THR A 205 10.35 3.37 3.23
N VAL A 206 10.01 2.41 4.11
CA VAL A 206 9.91 0.98 3.80
C VAL A 206 8.46 0.53 3.74
N GLY A 207 8.20 -0.56 3.04
CA GLY A 207 6.85 -1.09 2.95
C GLY A 207 6.77 -2.47 2.34
N CYS A 208 5.63 -3.10 2.56
CA CYS A 208 5.31 -4.46 2.15
C CYS A 208 3.86 -4.54 1.69
N VAL A 209 3.63 -5.23 0.57
CA VAL A 209 2.28 -5.58 0.08
C VAL A 209 2.20 -7.09 -0.07
N CYS A 210 1.16 -7.69 0.53
CA CYS A 210 0.93 -9.13 0.56
C CYS A 210 -0.46 -9.48 0.03
N LEU A 211 -0.54 -10.59 -0.69
CA LEU A 211 -1.75 -11.38 -0.92
C LEU A 211 -1.53 -12.76 -0.30
N ASP A 212 -2.41 -13.17 0.61
CA ASP A 212 -2.37 -14.50 1.22
C ASP A 212 -3.15 -15.54 0.42
N MET A 213 -3.06 -16.80 0.85
CA MET A 213 -3.68 -17.92 0.13
C MET A 213 -5.20 -17.95 0.18
N TRP A 214 -5.84 -17.15 1.03
CA TRP A 214 -7.30 -17.09 1.17
C TRP A 214 -7.91 -15.84 0.53
N GLY A 215 -7.11 -14.98 -0.08
CA GLY A 215 -7.57 -13.76 -0.76
C GLY A 215 -7.54 -12.51 0.12
N GLY A 216 -6.94 -12.59 1.31
CA GLY A 216 -6.63 -11.42 2.13
C GLY A 216 -5.51 -10.61 1.48
N VAL A 217 -5.66 -9.29 1.48
CA VAL A 217 -4.68 -8.34 0.95
C VAL A 217 -4.33 -7.34 2.04
N ALA A 218 -3.04 -7.11 2.23
CA ALA A 218 -2.56 -6.15 3.21
C ALA A 218 -1.40 -5.32 2.65
N VAL A 219 -1.36 -4.06 3.09
CA VAL A 219 -0.20 -3.19 2.96
C VAL A 219 0.26 -2.74 4.33
N ALA A 220 1.56 -2.67 4.53
CA ALA A 220 2.24 -2.14 5.71
C ALA A 220 3.35 -1.20 5.28
N THR A 221 3.49 -0.04 5.92
CA THR A 221 4.48 1.00 5.58
C THR A 221 5.05 1.62 6.85
N SER A 222 6.36 1.90 6.90
CA SER A 222 7.04 2.51 8.07
C SER A 222 8.15 3.46 7.66
N THR A 223 8.39 4.52 8.44
CA THR A 223 9.41 5.54 8.14
C THR A 223 9.91 6.29 9.38
N GLY A 224 11.16 6.75 9.35
CA GLY A 224 11.66 7.84 10.20
C GLY A 224 11.34 9.24 9.66
N GLY A 225 10.81 9.32 8.43
CA GLY A 225 10.49 10.57 7.75
C GLY A 225 11.67 11.12 6.95
N LEU A 226 11.86 12.44 7.03
CA LEU A 226 12.88 13.18 6.29
C LEU A 226 14.00 13.63 7.24
N THR A 227 15.27 13.44 6.83
CA THR A 227 16.43 14.02 7.52
C THR A 227 16.24 15.52 7.68
N ASN A 228 16.41 16.00 8.92
CA ASN A 228 16.20 17.40 9.30
C ASN A 228 14.77 17.88 9.05
N LYS A 229 13.77 16.99 9.13
CA LYS A 229 12.37 17.42 9.26
C LYS A 229 12.20 18.26 10.52
N TRP A 230 11.28 19.22 10.49
CA TRP A 230 10.86 19.88 11.71
C TRP A 230 10.19 18.85 12.64
N PRO A 231 10.45 18.90 13.97
CA PRO A 231 9.71 18.09 14.93
C PRO A 231 8.21 18.25 14.74
N GLY A 232 7.49 17.13 14.71
CA GLY A 232 6.05 17.07 14.45
C GLY A 232 5.65 17.10 12.96
N ARG A 233 6.60 17.16 12.02
CA ARG A 233 6.27 16.99 10.59
C ARG A 233 5.81 15.55 10.34
N ILE A 234 4.63 15.43 9.76
CA ILE A 234 4.00 14.16 9.37
C ILE A 234 4.07 14.01 7.85
N GLY A 235 4.48 12.84 7.37
CA GLY A 235 4.58 12.51 5.94
C GLY A 235 3.34 11.82 5.36
N ASP A 236 3.54 11.21 4.21
CA ASP A 236 2.57 10.40 3.50
C ASP A 236 2.37 9.01 4.13
N THR A 237 3.42 8.46 4.75
CA THR A 237 3.42 7.12 5.35
C THR A 237 2.23 6.85 6.27
N PRO A 238 1.92 7.67 7.30
CA PRO A 238 0.79 7.43 8.19
C PRO A 238 -0.54 7.98 7.63
N THR A 239 -0.52 8.60 6.45
CA THR A 239 -1.66 9.31 5.88
C THR A 239 -2.42 8.44 4.90
N LEU A 240 -3.68 8.09 5.26
CA LEU A 240 -4.55 7.29 4.41
C LEU A 240 -4.67 7.90 3.01
N GLY A 241 -4.37 7.08 1.99
CA GLY A 241 -4.43 7.49 0.59
C GLY A 241 -3.25 8.35 0.12
N GLY A 242 -2.41 8.83 1.03
CA GLY A 242 -1.13 9.47 0.70
C GLY A 242 -0.10 8.44 0.28
N GLY A 243 0.50 7.77 1.27
CA GLY A 243 1.59 6.80 1.08
C GLY A 243 1.16 5.34 0.99
N PHE A 244 -0.08 5.00 1.36
CA PHE A 244 -0.57 3.62 1.33
C PHE A 244 -2.07 3.56 1.05
N TRP A 245 -2.51 2.45 0.45
CA TRP A 245 -3.92 2.16 0.24
C TRP A 245 -4.15 0.67 -0.03
N ALA A 246 -5.25 0.12 0.44
CA ALA A 246 -5.76 -1.20 0.04
C ALA A 246 -7.28 -1.12 -0.16
N GLU A 247 -7.77 -1.66 -1.25
CA GLU A 247 -9.21 -1.74 -1.50
C GLU A 247 -9.59 -2.88 -2.44
N GLU A 248 -10.84 -3.26 -2.31
CA GLU A 248 -11.58 -4.25 -3.06
C GLU A 248 -12.87 -3.63 -3.61
N TRP A 249 -13.34 -4.15 -4.74
CA TRP A 249 -14.65 -3.82 -5.30
C TRP A 249 -15.14 -4.93 -6.25
N GLU A 250 -16.45 -4.96 -6.45
CA GLU A 250 -17.11 -5.76 -7.48
C GLU A 250 -17.06 -5.03 -8.83
N VAL A 251 -16.75 -5.76 -9.88
CA VAL A 251 -16.70 -5.25 -11.26
C VAL A 251 -18.09 -5.41 -11.86
N GLN A 252 -18.79 -4.29 -12.09
CA GLN A 252 -20.02 -4.29 -12.87
C GLN A 252 -19.68 -4.69 -14.31
N CYS A 253 -20.31 -5.77 -14.79
CA CYS A 253 -20.28 -6.13 -16.20
C CYS A 253 -21.47 -5.45 -16.87
N ASP A 254 -21.23 -4.38 -17.63
CA ASP A 254 -22.27 -3.81 -18.47
C ASP A 254 -22.60 -4.83 -19.56
N THR A 255 -23.78 -5.45 -19.46
CA THR A 255 -24.39 -6.15 -20.58
C THR A 255 -24.76 -5.08 -21.61
N VAL A 256 -24.01 -5.01 -22.71
CA VAL A 256 -24.48 -4.28 -23.89
C VAL A 256 -25.65 -5.10 -24.44
N ASP A 257 -26.87 -4.63 -24.20
CA ASP A 257 -28.05 -5.20 -24.84
C ASP A 257 -27.90 -4.93 -26.34
N ASP A 258 -27.77 -6.00 -27.15
CA ASP A 258 -27.82 -5.93 -28.60
C ASP A 258 -29.27 -5.64 -29.04
N GLY A 259 -29.76 -4.45 -28.70
CA GLY A 259 -31.07 -3.96 -29.06
C GLY A 259 -31.06 -3.37 -30.46
N GLU A 260 -31.27 -4.20 -31.48
CA GLU A 260 -31.86 -3.73 -32.75
C GLU A 260 -33.27 -3.18 -32.45
N GLY A 261 -33.40 -1.86 -32.30
CA GLY A 261 -34.69 -1.22 -32.09
C GLY A 261 -34.61 0.29 -31.95
N ALA A 262 -34.89 1.01 -33.03
CA ALA A 262 -35.05 2.45 -33.04
C ALA A 262 -36.15 2.93 -32.07
N ASP A 263 -35.87 3.92 -31.21
CA ASP A 263 -36.45 5.27 -31.31
C ASP A 263 -35.72 6.23 -30.35
N GLY A 264 -35.69 7.51 -30.71
CA GLY A 264 -34.86 8.52 -30.06
C GLY A 264 -35.36 8.98 -28.68
N GLY A 265 -34.38 9.30 -27.81
CA GLY A 265 -34.57 10.15 -26.63
C GLY A 265 -34.36 9.43 -25.30
N GLY A 266 -33.20 9.68 -24.66
CA GLY A 266 -33.01 9.31 -23.25
C GLY A 266 -31.59 8.94 -22.84
N LEU A 267 -30.59 9.76 -23.15
CA LEU A 267 -29.19 9.52 -22.76
C LEU A 267 -28.79 10.30 -21.49
N LEU A 268 -29.71 10.42 -20.52
CA LEU A 268 -29.49 11.19 -19.29
C LEU A 268 -30.06 10.57 -18.00
N ASP A 269 -30.69 9.39 -18.02
CA ASP A 269 -31.38 8.87 -16.81
C ASP A 269 -30.64 7.73 -16.07
N GLY A 270 -29.42 7.37 -16.50
CA GLY A 270 -28.65 6.27 -15.89
C GLY A 270 -27.53 6.68 -14.92
N MET A 271 -27.19 7.97 -14.82
CA MET A 271 -25.95 8.41 -14.13
C MET A 271 -26.13 9.18 -12.83
N LEU A 272 -27.31 9.13 -12.20
CA LEU A 272 -27.56 9.76 -10.90
C LEU A 272 -28.11 8.80 -9.81
N GLY A 273 -28.12 7.49 -10.08
CA GLY A 273 -28.77 6.49 -9.22
C GLY A 273 -28.07 6.17 -7.90
N ASP A 274 -26.73 6.13 -7.84
CA ASP A 274 -26.03 5.49 -6.71
C ASP A 274 -25.20 6.44 -5.81
N CYS A 275 -25.48 7.75 -5.86
CA CYS A 275 -24.91 8.72 -4.91
C CYS A 275 -25.96 9.41 -4.01
N LEU A 276 -27.23 8.97 -4.02
CA LEU A 276 -28.32 9.64 -3.30
C LEU A 276 -29.22 8.72 -2.45
N SER A 277 -28.67 7.68 -1.82
CA SER A 277 -29.42 6.91 -0.81
C SER A 277 -29.31 7.44 0.63
N PHE A 278 -28.77 8.65 0.86
CA PHE A 278 -28.66 9.24 2.21
C PHE A 278 -29.18 10.67 2.42
N PHE A 279 -29.76 11.32 1.40
CA PHE A 279 -30.32 12.66 1.56
C PHE A 279 -31.76 12.74 1.07
N ASN A 280 -32.68 12.25 1.90
CA ASN A 280 -34.06 12.69 1.83
C ASN A 280 -34.57 13.10 3.23
N SER A 281 -34.06 14.22 3.74
CA SER A 281 -34.94 15.19 4.40
C SER A 281 -34.29 16.58 4.49
N ARG A 282 -35.07 17.58 4.08
CA ARG A 282 -34.94 19.04 4.29
C ARG A 282 -33.95 19.81 3.43
N GLY A 283 -34.55 20.54 2.49
CA GLY A 283 -33.86 21.42 1.54
C GLY A 283 -33.25 22.68 2.16
N ARG A 284 -32.31 23.25 1.41
CA ARG A 284 -32.18 24.69 1.16
C ARG A 284 -31.19 24.90 0.00
N SER A 285 -31.51 25.88 -0.82
CA SER A 285 -30.76 26.35 -1.98
C SER A 285 -29.34 26.80 -1.64
N GLY A 286 -28.40 26.59 -2.56
CA GLY A 286 -27.11 27.26 -2.57
C GLY A 286 -26.33 26.88 -3.82
N ASP A 287 -26.01 27.89 -4.62
CA ASP A 287 -25.26 27.81 -5.88
C ASP A 287 -23.91 27.10 -5.71
N TYR A 288 -23.61 26.13 -6.57
CA TYR A 288 -22.25 25.62 -6.75
C TYR A 288 -21.85 25.66 -8.22
N VAL A 289 -20.73 26.33 -8.46
CA VAL A 289 -20.08 26.56 -9.74
C VAL A 289 -19.39 25.27 -10.20
N SER A 290 -19.70 24.82 -11.42
CA SER A 290 -19.04 23.68 -12.08
C SER A 290 -17.60 24.03 -12.46
N LEU A 291 -16.66 23.15 -12.11
CA LEU A 291 -15.25 23.24 -12.55
C LEU A 291 -15.11 22.63 -13.96
N PRO A 292 -14.40 23.29 -14.90
CA PRO A 292 -14.14 22.72 -16.22
C PRO A 292 -12.92 21.79 -16.16
N MET A 293 -13.12 20.51 -16.46
CA MET A 293 -12.06 19.57 -16.76
C MET A 293 -11.99 19.34 -18.27
N GLU A 294 -11.03 19.98 -18.93
CA GLU A 294 -10.57 19.56 -20.26
C GLU A 294 -9.08 19.20 -20.15
N VAL A 295 -8.76 17.92 -20.26
CA VAL A 295 -7.41 17.43 -20.53
C VAL A 295 -7.52 16.50 -21.74
N PRO A 296 -6.86 16.79 -22.87
CA PRO A 296 -6.96 15.96 -24.06
C PRO A 296 -5.99 14.78 -23.96
N LEU A 297 -6.52 13.56 -23.85
CA LEU A 297 -5.73 12.32 -23.89
C LEU A 297 -5.93 11.61 -25.25
N GLU A 298 -5.44 12.20 -26.33
CA GLU A 298 -5.30 11.48 -27.60
C GLU A 298 -3.92 10.80 -27.68
N ARG A 299 -3.88 9.51 -27.32
CA ARG A 299 -2.93 8.56 -27.92
C ARG A 299 -3.64 7.23 -28.13
N GLY A 300 -3.79 6.87 -29.41
CA GLY A 300 -4.42 5.64 -29.86
C GLY A 300 -3.76 4.40 -29.25
N LEU A 301 -4.57 3.62 -28.51
CA LEU A 301 -4.26 2.28 -28.05
C LEU A 301 -5.38 1.38 -28.56
N LYS A 302 -4.98 0.31 -29.26
CA LYS A 302 -5.86 -0.64 -29.94
C LYS A 302 -6.82 -1.28 -28.93
N GLU A 303 -8.10 -1.24 -29.27
CA GLU A 303 -9.21 -1.84 -28.51
C GLU A 303 -8.98 -3.35 -28.34
N LYS A 304 -9.02 -3.81 -27.09
CA LYS A 304 -9.41 -5.19 -26.76
C LYS A 304 -10.69 -5.09 -25.95
N MET A 305 -11.81 -5.27 -26.64
CA MET A 305 -13.14 -5.39 -26.06
C MET A 305 -13.20 -6.72 -25.30
N VAL A 306 -13.47 -6.69 -24.00
CA VAL A 306 -13.68 -7.89 -23.19
C VAL A 306 -15.16 -8.24 -23.29
N MET A 307 -15.48 -9.34 -23.98
CA MET A 307 -16.82 -9.93 -23.96
C MET A 307 -16.99 -10.71 -22.65
N CYS A 308 -17.90 -10.28 -21.78
CA CYS A 308 -18.31 -11.04 -20.61
C CYS A 308 -19.69 -11.67 -20.88
N SER A 309 -19.71 -12.91 -21.35
CA SER A 309 -20.90 -13.77 -21.26
C SER A 309 -20.81 -14.55 -19.95
N SER A 310 -21.23 -13.95 -18.84
CA SER A 310 -21.23 -14.65 -17.55
C SER A 310 -22.39 -15.65 -17.51
N PRO A 311 -22.17 -16.91 -17.09
CA PRO A 311 -23.26 -17.79 -16.68
C PRO A 311 -24.04 -17.10 -15.56
N GLU A 312 -25.37 -17.24 -15.57
CA GLU A 312 -26.30 -16.68 -14.58
C GLU A 312 -25.72 -16.88 -13.15
N ASN A 313 -25.47 -15.79 -12.41
CA ASN A 313 -25.04 -15.72 -10.99
C ASN A 313 -23.52 -15.66 -10.62
N ARG A 314 -22.65 -15.04 -11.43
CA ARG A 314 -21.23 -14.82 -11.08
C ARG A 314 -20.84 -13.35 -11.09
N VAL A 315 -20.11 -12.92 -10.06
CA VAL A 315 -19.55 -11.57 -9.93
C VAL A 315 -18.03 -11.62 -9.88
N LYS A 316 -17.38 -10.74 -10.63
CA LYS A 316 -15.92 -10.58 -10.60
C LYS A 316 -15.54 -9.56 -9.53
N ARG A 317 -14.67 -9.94 -8.59
CA ARG A 317 -14.08 -9.04 -7.59
C ARG A 317 -12.64 -8.74 -7.93
N ARG A 318 -12.24 -7.48 -7.74
CA ARG A 318 -10.86 -7.00 -7.87
C ARG A 318 -10.41 -6.39 -6.56
N ALA A 319 -9.13 -6.54 -6.25
CA ALA A 319 -8.48 -5.88 -5.13
C ALA A 319 -7.11 -5.36 -5.55
N VAL A 320 -6.76 -4.20 -5.01
CA VAL A 320 -5.44 -3.60 -5.17
C VAL A 320 -4.94 -3.13 -3.82
N ALA A 321 -3.63 -3.25 -3.61
CA ALA A 321 -2.95 -2.61 -2.50
C ALA A 321 -1.61 -2.03 -2.96
N VAL A 322 -1.25 -0.87 -2.42
CA VAL A 322 -0.06 -0.12 -2.81
C VAL A 322 0.62 0.52 -1.61
N SER A 323 1.96 0.56 -1.66
CA SER A 323 2.82 1.25 -0.69
C SER A 323 3.79 2.18 -1.43
N GLY A 324 3.93 3.39 -0.93
CA GLY A 324 4.65 4.50 -1.55
C GLY A 324 5.91 4.89 -0.79
N THR A 325 6.88 5.46 -1.52
CA THR A 325 8.11 5.99 -0.96
C THR A 325 8.66 7.13 -1.83
N GLY A 326 9.13 8.21 -1.21
CA GLY A 326 9.67 9.36 -1.93
C GLY A 326 9.42 10.67 -1.19
N ASN A 327 9.21 11.76 -1.94
CA ASN A 327 8.90 13.06 -1.38
C ASN A 327 7.48 13.09 -0.80
N GLY A 328 7.36 12.88 0.51
CA GLY A 328 6.07 12.71 1.16
C GLY A 328 5.08 13.86 0.94
N ASP A 329 5.55 15.11 0.85
CA ASP A 329 4.65 16.25 0.62
C ASP A 329 4.06 16.24 -0.80
N SER A 330 4.75 15.65 -1.77
CA SER A 330 4.21 15.45 -3.12
C SER A 330 3.17 14.32 -3.12
N PHE A 331 3.43 13.22 -2.41
CA PHE A 331 2.47 12.14 -2.22
C PHE A 331 1.18 12.63 -1.57
N LEU A 332 1.29 13.46 -0.52
CA LEU A 332 0.15 14.08 0.15
C LEU A 332 -0.65 14.99 -0.78
N ARG A 333 0.02 15.87 -1.54
CA ARG A 333 -0.65 16.84 -2.43
C ARG A 333 -1.51 16.21 -3.51
N VAL A 334 -1.14 15.03 -4.00
CA VAL A 334 -1.86 14.33 -5.07
C VAL A 334 -2.59 13.08 -4.59
N ALA A 335 -2.62 12.82 -3.27
CA ALA A 335 -3.14 11.59 -2.67
C ALA A 335 -2.66 10.34 -3.44
N ALA A 336 -1.35 10.22 -3.65
CA ALA A 336 -0.76 9.39 -4.70
C ALA A 336 -1.22 7.91 -4.66
N ALA A 337 -1.19 7.28 -3.49
CA ALA A 337 -1.64 5.90 -3.33
C ALA A 337 -3.12 5.73 -3.70
N ARG A 338 -3.99 6.59 -3.16
CA ARG A 338 -5.43 6.54 -3.46
C ARG A 338 -5.72 6.84 -4.92
N THR A 339 -5.03 7.81 -5.51
CA THR A 339 -5.18 8.23 -6.90
C THR A 339 -4.86 7.09 -7.85
N ALA A 340 -3.74 6.37 -7.64
CA ALA A 340 -3.42 5.18 -8.44
C ALA A 340 -4.55 4.13 -8.36
N CYS A 341 -5.02 3.78 -7.16
CA CYS A 341 -6.11 2.81 -7.00
C CYS A 341 -7.46 3.32 -7.56
N ALA A 342 -7.72 4.62 -7.49
CA ALA A 342 -8.94 5.24 -8.02
C ALA A 342 -8.99 5.15 -9.55
N MET A 343 -7.85 5.33 -10.22
CA MET A 343 -7.75 5.14 -11.67
C MET A 343 -8.15 3.72 -12.08
N VAL A 344 -7.71 2.71 -11.33
CA VAL A 344 -8.06 1.30 -11.61
C VAL A 344 -9.55 1.03 -11.41
N ARG A 345 -10.14 1.61 -10.36
CA ARG A 345 -11.53 1.34 -9.96
C ARG A 345 -12.56 2.12 -10.78
N PHE A 346 -12.32 3.39 -11.06
CA PHE A 346 -13.35 4.32 -11.54
C PHE A 346 -13.16 4.81 -12.98
N SER A 347 -12.08 4.42 -13.66
CA SER A 347 -11.91 4.81 -15.07
C SER A 347 -12.80 3.97 -15.98
N GLU A 348 -13.37 4.60 -17.00
CA GLU A 348 -14.20 3.94 -18.03
C GLU A 348 -13.50 2.74 -18.68
N ARG A 349 -12.19 2.85 -18.95
CA ARG A 349 -11.40 1.81 -19.61
C ARG A 349 -10.69 0.85 -18.65
N THR A 350 -11.04 0.85 -17.35
CA THR A 350 -10.48 0.00 -16.29
C THR A 350 -9.00 -0.37 -16.46
N PRO A 351 -8.06 0.59 -16.36
CA PRO A 351 -6.63 0.33 -16.55
C PRO A 351 -6.11 -0.70 -15.56
N THR A 352 -4.98 -1.32 -15.88
CA THR A 352 -4.28 -2.20 -14.93
C THR A 352 -3.67 -1.36 -13.80
N LEU A 353 -3.38 -1.98 -12.65
CA LEU A 353 -2.65 -1.29 -11.59
C LEU A 353 -1.26 -0.85 -12.06
N ALA A 354 -0.63 -1.59 -12.99
CA ALA A 354 0.64 -1.19 -13.59
C ALA A 354 0.55 0.13 -14.36
N ASP A 355 -0.50 0.29 -15.18
CA ASP A 355 -0.72 1.53 -15.93
C ASP A 355 -0.99 2.71 -14.99
N ALA A 356 -1.80 2.49 -13.93
CA ALA A 356 -2.13 3.52 -12.96
C ALA A 356 -0.90 3.93 -12.11
N VAL A 357 -0.11 2.96 -11.64
CA VAL A 357 1.12 3.20 -10.89
C VAL A 357 2.13 3.95 -11.76
N ALA A 358 2.27 3.60 -13.04
CA ALA A 358 3.11 4.33 -13.98
C ALA A 358 2.61 5.77 -14.22
N ALA A 359 1.29 5.97 -14.33
CA ALA A 359 0.71 7.29 -14.52
C ALA A 359 0.88 8.22 -13.31
N VAL A 360 1.01 7.68 -12.10
CA VAL A 360 1.20 8.45 -10.86
C VAL A 360 2.68 8.59 -10.50
N ALA A 361 3.39 7.47 -10.36
CA ALA A 361 4.75 7.42 -9.83
C ALA A 361 5.83 7.18 -10.89
N GLY A 362 5.46 6.79 -12.11
CA GLY A 362 6.39 6.60 -13.22
C GLY A 362 6.93 7.91 -13.82
N PRO A 363 7.90 7.83 -14.74
CA PRO A 363 8.50 8.99 -15.39
C PRO A 363 7.44 9.83 -16.10
N GLY A 364 7.41 11.12 -15.78
CA GLY A 364 6.40 12.06 -16.29
C GLY A 364 5.03 11.95 -15.60
N GLY A 365 4.86 11.07 -14.60
CA GLY A 365 3.62 10.84 -13.85
C GLY A 365 3.19 12.00 -12.93
N GLU A 366 2.05 11.84 -12.25
CA GLU A 366 1.44 12.88 -11.41
C GLU A 366 2.38 13.44 -10.33
N LEU A 367 3.16 12.58 -9.67
CA LEU A 367 4.13 13.04 -8.66
C LEU A 367 5.11 14.06 -9.28
N GLN A 368 5.69 13.72 -10.42
CA GLN A 368 6.61 14.60 -11.14
C GLN A 368 5.90 15.86 -11.64
N ARG A 369 4.68 15.75 -12.19
CA ARG A 369 3.89 16.91 -12.64
C ARG A 369 3.58 17.88 -11.51
N SER A 370 3.30 17.38 -10.31
CA SER A 370 2.99 18.18 -9.12
C SER A 370 4.15 19.10 -8.67
N ALA A 371 5.38 18.78 -9.06
CA ALA A 371 6.56 19.61 -8.80
C ALA A 371 6.67 20.79 -9.78
N GLY A 372 6.08 20.69 -10.98
CA GLY A 372 6.12 21.73 -12.02
C GLY A 372 7.57 22.16 -12.32
N ARG A 373 7.84 23.48 -12.25
CA ARG A 373 9.19 24.04 -12.49
C ARG A 373 10.24 23.64 -11.44
N ARG A 374 9.83 23.02 -10.32
CA ARG A 374 10.73 22.58 -9.24
C ARG A 374 11.27 21.16 -9.46
N TRP A 375 10.70 20.42 -10.41
CA TRP A 375 11.16 19.08 -10.78
C TRP A 375 12.66 19.08 -11.13
N GLY A 376 13.41 18.14 -10.55
CA GLY A 376 14.86 18.02 -10.74
C GLY A 376 15.71 19.06 -10.00
N LEU A 377 15.10 20.02 -9.29
CA LEU A 377 15.80 21.07 -8.55
C LEU A 377 15.69 20.87 -7.03
N THR A 378 14.48 20.60 -6.52
CA THR A 378 14.22 20.54 -5.06
C THR A 378 14.04 19.12 -4.52
N GLY A 379 14.03 18.12 -5.41
CA GLY A 379 13.65 16.74 -5.06
C GLY A 379 12.13 16.52 -4.94
N GLU A 380 11.32 17.59 -5.05
CA GLU A 380 9.86 17.46 -5.13
C GLU A 380 9.42 16.60 -6.31
N GLY A 381 8.32 15.88 -6.11
CA GLY A 381 7.73 14.97 -7.09
C GLY A 381 8.46 13.65 -7.27
N GLY A 382 9.61 13.45 -6.61
CA GLY A 382 10.40 12.22 -6.73
C GLY A 382 9.83 11.10 -5.86
N GLY A 383 9.69 9.90 -6.40
CA GLY A 383 9.28 8.73 -5.63
C GLY A 383 8.96 7.49 -6.45
N GLY A 384 8.40 6.50 -5.79
CA GLY A 384 7.98 5.23 -6.35
C GLY A 384 6.84 4.58 -5.55
N ILE A 385 6.14 3.68 -6.20
CA ILE A 385 5.05 2.89 -5.62
C ILE A 385 5.29 1.42 -5.97
N ILE A 386 5.10 0.52 -5.00
CA ILE A 386 4.91 -0.91 -5.20
C ILE A 386 3.45 -1.28 -4.96
N GLY A 387 2.99 -2.39 -5.50
CA GLY A 387 1.64 -2.88 -5.28
C GLY A 387 1.39 -4.30 -5.74
N ILE A 388 0.20 -4.79 -5.39
CA ILE A 388 -0.35 -6.06 -5.88
C ILE A 388 -1.76 -5.77 -6.39
N GLU A 389 -2.06 -6.30 -7.57
CA GLU A 389 -3.41 -6.39 -8.13
C GLU A 389 -3.86 -7.85 -8.16
N ALA A 390 -5.06 -8.14 -7.69
CA ALA A 390 -5.61 -9.50 -7.69
C ALA A 390 -7.10 -9.49 -8.05
N GLU A 391 -7.56 -10.59 -8.63
CA GLU A 391 -8.94 -10.76 -9.08
C GLU A 391 -9.44 -12.18 -8.81
N VAL A 392 -10.75 -12.31 -8.56
CA VAL A 392 -11.42 -13.60 -8.38
C VAL A 392 -12.86 -13.51 -8.87
N GLU A 393 -13.37 -14.59 -9.46
CA GLU A 393 -14.80 -14.76 -9.70
C GLU A 393 -15.43 -15.43 -8.48
N VAL A 394 -16.50 -14.82 -7.96
CA VAL A 394 -17.31 -15.36 -6.87
C VAL A 394 -18.73 -15.63 -7.36
N ASP A 395 -19.36 -16.63 -6.78
CA ASP A 395 -20.80 -16.87 -6.91
C ASP A 395 -21.57 -15.75 -6.20
N GLU A 396 -22.56 -15.17 -6.86
CA GLU A 396 -23.27 -13.97 -6.41
C GLU A 396 -24.10 -14.23 -5.14
N ASP A 397 -24.76 -15.39 -5.05
CA ASP A 397 -25.60 -15.76 -3.91
C ASP A 397 -24.79 -16.09 -2.66
N THR A 398 -23.64 -16.74 -2.84
CA THR A 398 -22.88 -17.32 -1.74
C THR A 398 -21.62 -16.53 -1.39
N GLY A 399 -21.15 -15.64 -2.26
CA GLY A 399 -19.86 -14.94 -2.14
C GLY A 399 -18.65 -15.88 -2.20
N VAL A 400 -18.86 -17.17 -2.49
CA VAL A 400 -17.82 -18.19 -2.51
C VAL A 400 -17.11 -18.16 -3.86
N PRO A 401 -15.77 -18.20 -3.89
CA PRO A 401 -15.02 -18.27 -5.14
C PRO A 401 -15.43 -19.43 -6.03
N VAL A 402 -15.66 -19.15 -7.30
CA VAL A 402 -15.86 -20.16 -8.33
C VAL A 402 -14.50 -20.75 -8.67
N SER A 403 -14.08 -21.74 -7.90
CA SER A 403 -12.77 -22.41 -8.08
C SER A 403 -12.71 -23.11 -9.44
N GLY A 404 -11.80 -22.66 -10.30
CA GLY A 404 -11.17 -23.55 -11.30
C GLY A 404 -10.23 -24.54 -10.61
N MET A 405 -9.66 -25.48 -11.38
CA MET A 405 -8.62 -26.40 -10.85
C MET A 405 -7.32 -25.66 -10.45
N GLU A 406 -7.11 -24.42 -10.91
CA GLU A 406 -5.91 -23.63 -10.67
C GLU A 406 -6.13 -22.54 -9.61
N LEU A 407 -5.11 -22.30 -8.79
CA LEU A 407 -5.09 -21.20 -7.82
C LEU A 407 -4.92 -19.87 -8.52
N GLY A 408 -5.70 -18.85 -8.10
CA GLY A 408 -5.52 -17.47 -8.53
C GLY A 408 -4.16 -16.92 -8.10
N ARG A 409 -3.78 -15.76 -8.67
CA ARG A 409 -2.50 -15.14 -8.34
C ARG A 409 -2.57 -13.61 -8.41
N GLY A 410 -1.86 -12.96 -7.48
CA GLY A 410 -1.63 -11.53 -7.54
C GLY A 410 -0.59 -11.16 -8.60
N LYS A 411 -0.81 -10.03 -9.26
CA LYS A 411 0.15 -9.40 -10.16
C LYS A 411 0.93 -8.38 -9.35
N VAL A 412 2.23 -8.60 -9.21
CA VAL A 412 3.15 -7.62 -8.61
C VAL A 412 3.31 -6.44 -9.57
N VAL A 413 3.24 -5.23 -9.02
CA VAL A 413 3.34 -3.97 -9.75
C VAL A 413 4.33 -3.06 -9.05
N PHE A 414 5.12 -2.32 -9.81
CA PHE A 414 5.91 -1.21 -9.28
C PHE A 414 6.27 -0.23 -10.39
N ASP A 415 6.39 1.06 -10.05
CA ASP A 415 7.04 2.05 -10.91
C ASP A 415 7.58 3.23 -10.07
N PHE A 416 8.53 3.97 -10.64
CA PHE A 416 9.20 5.09 -9.94
C PHE A 416 9.82 6.09 -10.92
N ASN A 417 9.87 7.37 -10.56
CA ASN A 417 10.38 8.45 -11.42
C ASN A 417 11.75 8.99 -10.98
N CYS A 418 12.28 8.45 -9.88
CA CYS A 418 13.56 8.83 -9.30
C CYS A 418 14.71 7.92 -9.78
N GLY A 419 15.92 8.18 -9.28
CA GLY A 419 17.14 7.48 -9.70
C GLY A 419 17.17 5.98 -9.39
N GLY A 420 16.46 5.53 -8.34
CA GLY A 420 16.27 4.11 -8.04
C GLY A 420 15.26 3.88 -6.92
N MET A 421 14.78 2.64 -6.82
CA MET A 421 13.89 2.14 -5.77
C MET A 421 14.28 0.71 -5.39
N TRP A 422 14.77 0.56 -4.16
CA TRP A 422 15.06 -0.75 -3.56
C TRP A 422 13.78 -1.55 -3.44
N ARG A 423 13.72 -2.71 -4.07
CA ARG A 423 12.55 -3.59 -4.07
C ARG A 423 12.95 -5.05 -4.23
N ALA A 424 12.17 -5.94 -3.63
CA ALA A 424 12.29 -7.38 -3.81
C ALA A 424 10.91 -8.03 -3.83
N TRP A 425 10.73 -9.06 -4.64
CA TRP A 425 9.44 -9.72 -4.82
C TRP A 425 9.60 -11.16 -5.31
N VAL A 426 8.53 -11.94 -5.18
CA VAL A 426 8.49 -13.32 -5.70
C VAL A 426 7.63 -13.36 -6.97
N GLU A 427 8.20 -13.92 -8.03
CA GLU A 427 7.51 -14.31 -9.26
C GLU A 427 7.52 -15.83 -9.43
N GLU A 428 6.86 -16.33 -10.47
CA GLU A 428 6.89 -17.75 -10.84
C GLU A 428 7.53 -17.80 -12.21
N ASP A 429 8.47 -18.71 -12.38
CA ASP A 429 9.05 -18.97 -13.69
C ASP A 429 8.04 -19.71 -14.60
N GLY A 430 8.45 -19.97 -15.85
CA GLY A 430 7.60 -20.70 -16.81
C GLY A 430 7.32 -22.16 -16.42
N ASP A 431 8.04 -22.69 -15.43
CA ASP A 431 7.94 -24.07 -14.96
C ASP A 431 7.11 -24.20 -13.66
N GLY A 432 6.63 -23.08 -13.13
CA GLY A 432 5.81 -23.06 -11.93
C GLY A 432 6.56 -22.90 -10.61
N ASN A 433 7.87 -22.63 -10.65
CA ASN A 433 8.70 -22.47 -9.46
C ASN A 433 8.81 -21.01 -9.05
N ASP A 434 8.91 -20.78 -7.74
CA ASP A 434 9.12 -19.43 -7.22
C ASP A 434 10.51 -18.90 -7.59
N MET A 435 10.52 -17.72 -8.19
CA MET A 435 11.70 -16.97 -8.56
C MET A 435 11.78 -15.70 -7.71
N GLU A 436 12.87 -15.57 -6.96
CA GLU A 436 13.13 -14.40 -6.15
C GLU A 436 13.80 -13.31 -6.98
N ASN A 437 13.26 -12.09 -6.90
CA ASN A 437 13.79 -10.94 -7.60
C ASN A 437 14.16 -9.84 -6.60
N VAL A 438 15.24 -9.12 -6.89
CA VAL A 438 15.68 -7.95 -6.12
C VAL A 438 16.35 -6.97 -7.07
N MET A 439 15.93 -5.71 -6.99
CA MET A 439 16.43 -4.65 -7.86
C MET A 439 16.44 -3.31 -7.13
N VAL A 440 17.27 -2.38 -7.63
CA VAL A 440 17.25 -0.97 -7.22
C VAL A 440 17.08 -0.04 -8.41
N PHE A 441 17.78 -0.32 -9.51
CA PHE A 441 17.69 0.44 -10.75
C PHE A 441 16.68 -0.21 -11.72
N ARG A 442 16.43 0.46 -12.86
CA ARG A 442 15.67 -0.14 -13.97
C ARG A 442 16.54 -1.12 -14.73
N GLU A 443 17.80 -0.77 -14.89
CA GLU A 443 18.83 -1.63 -15.46
C GLU A 443 19.51 -2.47 -14.37
N PRO A 444 20.13 -3.62 -14.72
CA PRO A 444 20.97 -4.37 -13.79
C PRO A 444 22.13 -3.53 -13.20
N TYR A 445 22.45 -3.77 -11.92
CA TYR A 445 23.51 -3.07 -11.16
C TYR A 445 24.91 -3.23 -11.73
#